data_AF-A0A923MRY8-F1
#
_entry.id   AF-A0A923MRY8-F1
#
_cell.length_a   1.000
_cell.length_b   1.000
_cell.length_c   1.000
_cell.angle_alpha   90.00
_cell.angle_beta   90.00
_cell.angle_gamma   90.00
#
_symmetry.space_group_name_H-M   'P 1'
#
loop_
_entity.id
_entity.type
_entity.pdbx_description
1 polymer ?
#
loop_
_entity_poly.entity_id
_entity_poly.type
_entity_poly.pdbx_seq_one_letter_code
_entity_poly.pdbx_strand_id
1 'polypeptide(L)'
;MDAMQREDDNRAFTAEVGHDAARAIRAFAHGDHALCVQLLRRVRSGAHRFGGSHAQRDVLDLTLMEAARRGGMEALARGLEAERVALRPRTRVLALAA
;
A
#
# COMPACT_ATOMS: atom_id res chain seq x y z
N MET A 1 -15.85 -30.57 -0.52
CA MET A 1 -15.93 -29.71 -1.70
C MET A 1 -15.42 -28.27 -1.42
N ASP A 2 -14.58 -28.05 -0.40
CA ASP A 2 -14.26 -26.68 0.07
C ASP A 2 -12.92 -26.10 -0.40
N ALA A 3 -12.10 -26.86 -1.13
CA ALA A 3 -10.78 -26.39 -1.56
C ALA A 3 -10.86 -25.52 -2.83
N MET A 4 -11.64 -25.96 -3.82
CA MET A 4 -11.79 -25.26 -5.11
C MET A 4 -12.51 -23.90 -4.97
N GLN A 5 -13.57 -23.82 -4.16
CA GLN A 5 -14.28 -22.56 -3.92
C GLN A 5 -13.38 -21.48 -3.28
N ARG A 6 -12.54 -21.86 -2.31
CA ARG A 6 -11.59 -20.92 -1.68
C ARG A 6 -10.51 -20.42 -2.64
N GLU A 7 -10.14 -21.24 -3.61
CA GLU A 7 -9.13 -20.89 -4.62
C GLU A 7 -9.70 -19.91 -5.66
N ASP A 8 -10.94 -20.13 -6.08
CA ASP A 8 -11.68 -19.21 -6.96
C ASP A 8 -11.98 -17.86 -6.28
N ASP A 9 -12.38 -17.86 -5.01
CA ASP A 9 -12.59 -16.65 -4.21
C ASP A 9 -11.31 -15.82 -4.08
N ASN A 10 -10.16 -16.49 -3.90
CA ASN A 10 -8.87 -15.82 -3.87
C ASN A 10 -8.47 -15.26 -5.23
N ARG A 11 -8.79 -15.94 -6.33
CA ARG A 11 -8.55 -15.44 -7.69
C ARG A 11 -9.39 -14.20 -8.00
N ALA A 12 -10.69 -14.24 -7.70
CA ALA A 12 -11.59 -13.10 -7.91
C ALA A 12 -11.16 -11.90 -7.05
N PHE A 13 -10.86 -12.13 -5.77
CA PHE A 13 -10.35 -11.10 -4.88
C PHE A 13 -9.01 -10.53 -5.34
N THR A 14 -8.11 -11.37 -5.84
CA THR A 14 -6.81 -10.93 -6.38
C THR A 14 -6.98 -10.07 -7.63
N ALA A 15 -7.91 -10.43 -8.51
CA ALA A 15 -8.21 -9.63 -9.71
C ALA A 15 -8.79 -8.26 -9.35
N GLU A 16 -9.68 -8.19 -8.35
CA GLU A 16 -10.25 -6.93 -7.85
C GLU A 16 -9.17 -6.02 -7.25
N VAL A 17 -8.31 -6.57 -6.37
CA VAL A 17 -7.21 -5.82 -5.76
C VAL A 17 -6.19 -5.36 -6.81
N GLY A 18 -5.86 -6.20 -7.78
CA GLY A 18 -4.97 -5.85 -8.90
C GLY A 18 -5.56 -4.76 -9.79
N HIS A 19 -6.87 -4.79 -10.03
CA HIS A 19 -7.59 -3.76 -10.77
C HIS A 19 -7.55 -2.41 -10.05
N ASP A 20 -7.83 -2.38 -8.75
CA ASP A 20 -7.78 -1.17 -7.94
C ASP A 20 -6.36 -0.60 -7.86
N ALA A 21 -5.33 -1.45 -7.73
CA ALA A 21 -3.94 -1.01 -7.77
C ALA A 21 -3.59 -0.36 -9.12
N ALA A 22 -3.94 -0.99 -10.25
CA ALA A 22 -3.69 -0.41 -11.58
C ALA A 22 -4.42 0.92 -11.78
N ARG A 23 -5.67 1.03 -11.32
CA ARG A 23 -6.43 2.28 -11.35
C ARG A 23 -5.81 3.36 -10.48
N ALA A 24 -5.31 3.01 -9.30
CA ALA A 24 -4.67 3.96 -8.40
C ALA A 24 -3.38 4.54 -8.99
N ILE A 25 -2.55 3.70 -9.63
CA ILE A 25 -1.35 4.16 -10.34
C ILE A 25 -1.72 5.12 -11.46
N ARG A 26 -2.77 4.83 -12.23
CA ARG A 26 -3.26 5.74 -13.27
C ARG A 26 -3.76 7.06 -12.66
N ALA A 27 -4.55 7.02 -11.58
CA ALA A 27 -5.04 8.22 -10.90
C ALA A 27 -3.87 9.09 -10.41
N PHE A 28 -2.85 8.48 -9.81
CA PHE A 28 -1.63 9.18 -9.40
C PHE A 28 -0.94 9.90 -10.57
N ALA A 29 -0.77 9.20 -11.69
CA ALA A 29 -0.13 9.74 -12.89
C ALA A 29 -0.90 10.92 -13.49
N HIS A 30 -2.23 10.99 -13.32
CA HIS A 30 -3.08 12.08 -13.79
C HIS A 30 -3.26 13.21 -12.76
N GLY A 31 -2.61 13.13 -11.60
CA GLY A 31 -2.75 14.13 -10.53
C GLY A 31 -4.03 14.01 -9.71
N ASP A 32 -4.86 12.97 -9.93
CA ASP A 32 -6.02 12.68 -9.10
C ASP A 32 -5.57 11.94 -7.83
N HIS A 33 -4.96 12.71 -6.93
CA HIS A 33 -4.39 12.22 -5.70
C HIS A 33 -5.45 11.71 -4.71
N ALA A 34 -6.65 12.29 -4.72
CA ALA A 34 -7.73 11.86 -3.86
C ALA A 34 -8.25 10.46 -4.23
N LEU A 35 -8.48 10.21 -5.52
CA LEU A 35 -8.86 8.89 -6.01
C LEU A 35 -7.75 7.86 -5.79
N CYS A 36 -6.49 8.25 -6.02
CA CYS A 36 -5.34 7.40 -5.73
C CYS A 36 -5.33 6.93 -4.26
N VAL A 37 -5.48 7.87 -3.31
CA VAL A 37 -5.55 7.57 -1.87
C VAL A 37 -6.72 6.63 -1.56
N GLN A 38 -7.90 6.91 -2.11
CA GLN A 38 -9.08 6.09 -1.87
C GLN A 38 -8.87 4.63 -2.29
N LEU A 39 -8.31 4.41 -3.49
CA LEU A 39 -8.08 3.08 -4.04
C LEU A 39 -6.95 2.34 -3.28
N LEU A 40 -5.83 3.01 -3.03
CA LEU A 40 -4.69 2.37 -2.34
C LEU A 40 -5.01 2.01 -0.89
N ARG A 41 -5.87 2.77 -0.19
CA ARG A 41 -6.32 2.37 1.15
C ARG A 41 -7.12 1.07 1.13
N ARG A 42 -7.94 0.82 0.10
CA ARG A 42 -8.68 -0.44 -0.08
C ARG A 42 -7.71 -1.60 -0.36
N VAL A 43 -6.78 -1.38 -1.28
CA VAL A 43 -5.71 -2.35 -1.58
C VAL A 43 -4.93 -2.72 -0.32
N ARG A 44 -4.54 -1.73 0.51
CA ARG A 44 -3.82 -1.95 1.77
C ARG A 44 -4.63 -2.75 2.78
N SER A 45 -5.94 -2.49 2.90
CA SER A 45 -6.83 -3.29 3.76
C SER A 45 -7.06 -4.72 3.27
N GLY A 46 -6.81 -5.02 1.99
CA GLY A 46 -6.90 -6.38 1.44
C GLY A 46 -5.56 -7.13 1.37
N ALA A 47 -4.44 -6.47 1.69
CA ALA A 47 -3.10 -6.94 1.37
C ALA A 47 -2.67 -8.22 2.10
N HIS A 48 -3.34 -8.63 3.17
CA HIS A 48 -3.08 -9.90 3.87
C HIS A 48 -3.62 -11.13 3.11
N ARG A 49 -4.58 -10.94 2.19
CA ARG A 49 -5.05 -11.97 1.25
C ARG A 49 -4.28 -11.97 -0.06
N PHE A 50 -3.39 -11.00 -0.24
CA PHE A 50 -2.56 -10.83 -1.43
C PHE A 50 -1.21 -11.53 -1.25
N GLY A 51 -0.88 -12.47 -2.13
CA GLY A 51 0.50 -12.88 -2.36
C GLY A 51 1.21 -11.79 -3.18
N GLY A 52 2.00 -10.95 -2.52
CA GLY A 52 2.72 -9.86 -3.15
C GLY A 52 4.18 -9.85 -2.72
N SER A 53 5.09 -9.51 -3.63
CA SER A 53 6.47 -9.30 -3.24
C SER A 53 6.57 -8.10 -2.30
N HIS A 54 7.50 -8.14 -1.35
CA HIS A 54 7.72 -7.02 -0.43
C HIS A 54 7.98 -5.71 -1.19
N ALA A 55 8.72 -5.77 -2.30
CA ALA A 55 8.98 -4.62 -3.16
C ALA A 55 7.71 -4.02 -3.79
N GLN A 56 6.76 -4.85 -4.24
CA GLN A 56 5.49 -4.35 -4.80
C GLN A 56 4.67 -3.60 -3.76
N ARG A 57 4.54 -4.18 -2.56
CA ARG A 57 3.83 -3.55 -1.44
C ARG A 57 4.51 -2.24 -1.04
N ASP A 58 5.84 -2.21 -1.04
CA ASP A 58 6.62 -1.02 -0.73
C ASP A 58 6.33 0.13 -1.70
N VAL A 59 6.29 -0.16 -3.01
CA VAL A 59 5.97 0.84 -4.03
C VAL A 59 4.55 1.38 -3.87
N LEU A 60 3.57 0.51 -3.57
CA LEU A 60 2.18 0.93 -3.35
C LEU A 60 2.05 1.80 -2.09
N ASP A 61 2.73 1.46 -1.00
CA ASP A 61 2.75 2.26 0.22
C ASP A 61 3.43 3.62 0.01
N LEU A 62 4.56 3.65 -0.71
CA LEU A 62 5.24 4.90 -1.10
C LEU A 62 4.35 5.78 -1.98
N THR A 63 3.62 5.18 -2.91
CA THR A 63 2.69 5.90 -3.79
C THR A 63 1.53 6.48 -2.97
N LEU A 64 0.98 5.73 -2.01
CA LEU A 64 -0.09 6.19 -1.13
C LEU A 64 0.35 7.39 -0.27
N MET A 65 1.54 7.32 0.33
CA MET A 65 2.11 8.44 1.10
C MET A 65 2.28 9.69 0.23
N GLU A 66 2.86 9.53 -0.95
CA GLU A 66 3.11 10.65 -1.85
C GLU A 66 1.80 11.24 -2.41
N ALA A 67 0.80 10.41 -2.71
CA ALA A 67 -0.52 10.86 -3.10
C ALA A 67 -1.19 11.66 -1.98
N ALA A 68 -1.13 11.19 -0.73
CA ALA A 68 -1.68 11.92 0.41
C ALA A 68 -1.01 13.30 0.56
N ARG A 69 0.32 13.37 0.41
CA ARG A 69 1.07 14.63 0.46
C ARG A 69 0.66 15.58 -0.66
N ARG A 70 0.68 15.13 -1.93
CA ARG A 70 0.32 15.98 -3.08
C ARG A 70 -1.17 16.37 -3.09
N GLY A 71 -2.03 15.56 -2.49
CA GLY A 71 -3.46 15.83 -2.32
C GLY A 71 -3.80 16.72 -1.12
N GLY A 72 -2.81 17.25 -0.38
CA GLY A 72 -3.04 18.10 0.79
C GLY A 72 -3.61 17.37 2.02
N MET A 73 -3.54 16.04 2.05
CA MET A 73 -4.05 15.19 3.14
C MET A 73 -2.97 15.00 4.22
N GLU A 74 -2.49 16.11 4.76
CA GLU A 74 -1.30 16.19 5.63
C GLU A 74 -1.35 15.27 6.86
N ALA A 75 -2.51 15.15 7.51
CA ALA A 75 -2.68 14.26 8.66
C ALA A 75 -2.50 12.78 8.27
N LEU A 76 -3.02 12.40 7.10
CA LEU A 76 -2.88 11.04 6.58
C LEU A 76 -1.42 10.76 6.20
N ALA A 77 -0.77 11.67 5.46
CA ALA A 77 0.62 11.51 5.07
C ALA A 77 1.53 11.27 6.29
N ARG A 78 1.41 12.10 7.34
CA ARG A 78 2.17 11.93 8.59
C ARG A 78 1.89 10.61 9.29
N GLY A 79 0.62 10.17 9.32
CA GLY A 79 0.26 8.88 9.91
C GLY A 79 0.95 7.71 9.21
N LEU A 80 0.92 7.70 7.87
CA LEU A 80 1.55 6.66 7.06
C LEU A 80 3.07 6.65 7.20
N GLU A 81 3.71 7.82 7.28
CA GLU A 81 5.15 7.94 7.53
C GLU A 81 5.53 7.38 8.90
N ALA A 82 4.76 7.69 9.94
CA ALA A 82 4.99 7.18 11.29
C ALA A 82 4.87 5.65 11.35
N GLU A 83 3.87 5.07 10.69
CA GLU A 83 3.72 3.62 10.55
C GLU A 83 4.94 3.00 9.87
N ARG A 84 5.42 3.61 8.78
CA ARG A 84 6.59 3.12 8.05
C ARG A 84 7.86 3.15 8.89
N VAL A 85 8.07 4.20 9.69
CA VAL A 85 9.19 4.28 10.63
C VAL A 85 9.09 3.18 11.70
N ALA A 86 7.89 2.93 12.23
CA ALA A 86 7.67 1.89 13.24
C ALA A 86 7.91 0.46 12.71
N LEU A 87 7.64 0.22 11.43
CA LEU A 87 7.82 -1.09 10.76
C LEU A 87 9.25 -1.35 10.27
N ARG A 88 10.13 -0.33 10.22
CA ARG A 88 11.54 -0.56 9.92
C ARG A 88 12.16 -1.39 11.06
N PRO A 89 12.90 -2.47 10.77
CA PRO A 89 13.72 -3.12 11.78
C PRO A 89 14.60 -2.06 12.40
N ARG A 90 14.51 -1.88 13.73
CA ARG A 90 15.48 -1.06 14.47
C ARG A 90 16.82 -1.76 14.35
N THR A 91 17.58 -1.46 13.29
CA THR A 91 19.02 -1.69 13.31
C THR A 91 19.53 -0.98 14.55
N ARG A 92 20.06 -1.77 15.49
CA ARG A 92 20.68 -1.26 16.72
C ARG A 92 21.66 -0.16 16.33
N VAL A 93 21.58 0.94 17.06
CA VAL A 93 22.58 2.01 17.10
C VAL A 93 23.97 1.37 17.12
N LEU A 94 24.76 1.57 16.06
CA LEU A 94 26.20 1.56 16.21
C LEU A 94 26.58 2.95 16.72
N ALA A 95 26.75 3.00 18.03
CA ALA A 95 27.55 3.99 18.69
C ALA A 95 28.98 3.88 18.14
N LEU A 96 29.42 4.92 17.45
CA LEU A 96 30.78 5.44 17.45
C LEU A 96 30.54 6.94 17.67
N ALA A 97 30.74 7.57 18.84
CA ALA A 97 31.82 7.40 19.82
C ALA A 97 33.19 7.35 19.14
N ALA A 98 33.52 8.44 18.44
CA ALA A 98 34.81 9.14 18.48
C ALA A 98 34.67 10.47 17.74
#